data_AF-A0A392MYQ3-F1
#
_entry.id   AF-A0A392MYQ3-F1
#
_cell.length_a   1.000
_cell.length_b   1.000
_cell.length_c   1.000
_cell.angle_alpha   90.00
_cell.angle_beta   90.00
_cell.angle_gamma   90.00
#
_symmetry.space_group_name_H-M   'P 1'
#
loop_
_entity.id
_entity.type
_entity.pdbx_description
1 polymer ?
#
loop_
_entity_poly.entity_id
_entity_poly.type
_entity_poly.pdbx_seq_one_letter_code
_entity_poly.pdbx_strand_id
1 'polypeptide(L)'
;FPQSRCIVDGKYQQAMGTAIECRRLDKLEEAITRSDNVQGTLSYCIHVSHSFVNLREYRQEVLRLLVKVFQKLPSPDYLSICQCLMFLDEPEGVASILETLLRSENKDDALLALQIAFDLVENEHQAFLLNVRDRLALPKSQPSEPVEPTPSDADSTQNAGVNGPDDVPMTEGESASAVNVPEDPSEKLYAERLNKIKGILSGETSIQLTLQFLYSHNKSDLLILKTIKQSVEMRNSVCHSATIYANAIMHAG
;
A
#
# COMPACT_ATOMS: atom_id res chain seq x y z
N PHE A 1 -43.78 -1.99 -1.35
CA PHE A 1 -42.59 -2.39 -0.57
C PHE A 1 -42.24 -1.28 0.41
N PRO A 2 -41.96 -1.60 1.69
CA PRO A 2 -41.65 -0.60 2.72
C PRO A 2 -40.48 0.33 2.34
N GLN A 3 -39.49 -0.17 1.61
CA GLN A 3 -38.34 0.62 1.12
C GLN A 3 -38.71 1.84 0.28
N SER A 4 -39.63 1.72 -0.67
CA SER A 4 -40.01 2.83 -1.55
C SER A 4 -40.66 3.97 -0.78
N ARG A 5 -41.33 3.66 0.33
CA ARG A 5 -41.92 4.66 1.23
C ARG A 5 -40.83 5.33 2.09
N CYS A 6 -39.87 4.56 2.60
CA CYS A 6 -38.72 5.12 3.34
C CYS A 6 -37.84 6.06 2.51
N ILE A 7 -37.64 5.77 1.22
CA ILE A 7 -36.90 6.64 0.30
C ILE A 7 -37.65 7.95 0.07
N VAL A 8 -38.98 7.89 -0.09
CA VAL A 8 -39.83 9.10 -0.22
C VAL A 8 -39.87 9.90 1.08
N ASP A 9 -39.78 9.24 2.22
CA ASP A 9 -39.75 9.86 3.56
C ASP A 9 -38.35 10.37 3.96
N GLY A 10 -37.34 10.30 3.09
CA GLY A 10 -35.96 10.74 3.35
C GLY A 10 -35.17 9.86 4.33
N LYS A 11 -35.68 8.68 4.70
CA LYS A 11 -35.06 7.74 5.65
C LYS A 11 -34.15 6.73 4.94
N TYR A 12 -33.10 7.22 4.29
CA TYR A 12 -32.20 6.42 3.46
C TYR A 12 -31.49 5.30 4.23
N GLN A 13 -31.04 5.54 5.47
CA GLN A 13 -30.37 4.52 6.30
C GLN A 13 -31.25 3.28 6.57
N GLN A 14 -32.54 3.49 6.85
CA GLN A 14 -33.49 2.40 7.07
C GLN A 14 -33.79 1.64 5.77
N ALA A 15 -33.91 2.36 4.65
CA ALA A 15 -34.11 1.76 3.33
C ALA A 15 -32.93 0.85 2.95
N MET A 16 -31.70 1.27 3.25
CA MET A 16 -30.49 0.49 3.05
C MET A 16 -30.41 -0.74 3.95
N GLY A 17 -30.70 -0.60 5.25
CA GLY A 17 -30.74 -1.75 6.17
C GLY A 17 -31.70 -2.82 5.67
N THR A 18 -32.90 -2.40 5.25
CA THR A 18 -33.89 -3.32 4.64
C THR A 18 -33.36 -3.92 3.32
N ALA A 19 -32.62 -3.16 2.51
CA ALA A 19 -32.06 -3.64 1.23
C ALA A 19 -31.02 -4.74 1.46
N ILE A 20 -30.18 -4.52 2.46
CA ILE A 20 -29.11 -5.43 2.86
C ILE A 20 -29.72 -6.73 3.41
N GLU A 21 -30.72 -6.64 4.30
CA GLU A 21 -31.46 -7.80 4.83
C GLU A 21 -32.17 -8.59 3.73
N CYS A 22 -32.80 -7.90 2.78
CA CYS A 22 -33.51 -8.51 1.65
C CYS A 22 -32.59 -8.97 0.51
N ARG A 23 -31.27 -8.82 0.64
CA ARG A 23 -30.28 -9.15 -0.40
C ARG A 23 -30.56 -8.53 -1.78
N ARG A 24 -31.02 -7.28 -1.78
CA ARG A 24 -31.42 -6.54 -2.99
C ARG A 24 -30.44 -5.41 -3.30
N LEU A 25 -29.41 -5.75 -4.07
CA LEU A 25 -28.34 -4.81 -4.48
C LEU A 25 -28.86 -3.69 -5.38
N ASP A 26 -29.86 -3.98 -6.23
CA ASP A 26 -30.55 -2.99 -7.08
C ASP A 26 -31.17 -1.86 -6.26
N LYS A 27 -31.81 -2.21 -5.15
CA LYS A 27 -32.42 -1.23 -4.24
C LYS A 27 -31.42 -0.53 -3.34
N LEU A 28 -30.32 -1.20 -3.03
CA LEU A 28 -29.23 -0.58 -2.30
C LEU A 28 -28.58 0.52 -3.15
N GLU A 29 -28.29 0.26 -4.43
CA GLU A 29 -27.78 1.27 -5.36
C GLU A 29 -28.77 2.43 -5.54
N GLU A 30 -30.06 2.14 -5.71
CA GLU A 30 -31.11 3.15 -5.80
C GLU A 30 -31.18 4.03 -4.53
N ALA A 31 -31.08 3.43 -3.34
CA ALA A 31 -31.13 4.18 -2.09
C ALA A 31 -29.90 5.08 -1.89
N ILE A 32 -28.72 4.65 -2.34
CA ILE A 32 -27.48 5.43 -2.24
C ILE A 32 -27.50 6.59 -3.24
N THR A 33 -27.88 6.33 -4.50
CA THR A 33 -27.84 7.34 -5.57
C THR A 33 -28.90 8.42 -5.42
N ARG A 34 -30.04 8.10 -4.78
CA ARG A 34 -31.12 9.06 -4.50
C ARG A 34 -30.93 9.84 -3.21
N SER A 35 -29.91 9.53 -2.40
CA SER A 35 -29.72 10.21 -1.12
C SER A 35 -29.18 11.62 -1.29
N ASP A 36 -29.58 12.53 -0.40
CA ASP A 36 -29.13 13.92 -0.41
C ASP A 36 -27.64 14.05 -0.05
N ASN A 37 -27.11 13.06 0.67
CA ASN A 37 -25.69 12.97 1.05
C ASN A 37 -25.13 11.61 0.67
N VAL A 38 -24.72 11.49 -0.60
CA VAL A 38 -24.19 10.23 -1.17
C VAL A 38 -22.95 9.75 -0.41
N GLN A 39 -22.02 10.65 -0.08
CA GLN A 39 -20.76 10.31 0.61
C GLN A 39 -21.02 9.75 2.02
N GLY A 40 -21.85 10.43 2.81
CA GLY A 40 -22.23 9.95 4.15
C GLY A 40 -23.01 8.63 4.11
N THR A 41 -23.82 8.44 3.07
CA THR A 41 -24.58 7.21 2.85
C THR A 41 -23.68 6.04 2.47
N LEU A 42 -22.65 6.28 1.65
CA LEU A 42 -21.64 5.29 1.29
C LEU A 42 -20.80 4.85 2.49
N SER A 43 -20.28 5.81 3.28
CA SER A 43 -19.54 5.51 4.52
C SER A 43 -20.39 4.70 5.51
N TYR A 44 -21.66 5.08 5.67
CA TYR A 44 -22.61 4.30 6.46
C TYR A 44 -22.81 2.88 5.90
N CYS A 45 -22.88 2.72 4.58
CA CYS A 45 -23.01 1.41 3.95
C CYS A 45 -21.80 0.51 4.20
N ILE A 46 -20.58 1.07 4.12
CA ILE A 46 -19.36 0.35 4.46
C ILE A 46 -19.46 -0.16 5.91
N HIS A 47 -19.74 0.73 6.87
CA HIS A 47 -19.89 0.36 8.27
C HIS A 47 -20.95 -0.74 8.48
N VAL A 48 -22.14 -0.58 7.89
CA VAL A 48 -23.21 -1.59 8.02
C VAL A 48 -22.81 -2.93 7.39
N SER A 49 -22.10 -2.89 6.26
CA SER A 49 -21.62 -4.11 5.59
C SER A 49 -20.62 -4.88 6.47
N HIS A 50 -19.74 -4.19 7.20
CA HIS A 50 -18.80 -4.84 8.12
C HIS A 50 -19.47 -5.33 9.40
N SER A 51 -20.34 -4.51 9.98
CA SER A 51 -20.92 -4.79 11.30
C SER A 51 -22.06 -5.81 11.27
N PHE A 52 -22.83 -5.88 10.18
CA PHE A 52 -24.08 -6.67 10.15
C PHE A 52 -24.14 -7.71 9.03
N VAL A 53 -23.27 -7.66 8.01
CA VAL A 53 -23.26 -8.67 6.94
C VAL A 53 -22.31 -9.81 7.27
N ASN A 54 -22.88 -10.88 7.83
CA ASN A 54 -22.12 -12.06 8.26
C ASN A 54 -21.62 -12.92 7.08
N LEU A 55 -22.41 -13.04 6.00
CA LEU A 55 -22.04 -13.88 4.86
C LEU A 55 -20.93 -13.20 4.04
N ARG A 56 -19.76 -13.83 3.98
CA ARG A 56 -18.57 -13.29 3.27
C ARG A 56 -18.86 -12.98 1.81
N GLU A 57 -19.47 -13.91 1.08
CA GLU A 57 -19.75 -13.76 -0.35
C GLU A 57 -20.65 -12.54 -0.61
N TYR A 58 -21.75 -12.43 0.13
CA TYR A 58 -22.66 -11.30 0.01
C TYR A 58 -22.03 -9.98 0.46
N ARG A 59 -21.18 -9.99 1.52
CA ARG A 59 -20.41 -8.80 1.91
C ARG A 59 -19.50 -8.33 0.77
N GLN A 60 -18.84 -9.24 0.07
CA GLN A 60 -18.02 -8.89 -1.10
C GLN A 60 -18.87 -8.34 -2.26
N GLU A 61 -20.07 -8.89 -2.51
CA GLU A 61 -20.99 -8.34 -3.51
C GLU A 61 -21.40 -6.90 -3.19
N VAL A 62 -21.72 -6.61 -1.92
CA VAL A 62 -22.03 -5.26 -1.44
C VAL A 62 -20.83 -4.33 -1.63
N LEU A 63 -19.63 -4.73 -1.21
CA LEU A 63 -18.43 -3.90 -1.37
C LEU A 63 -18.09 -3.63 -2.85
N ARG A 64 -18.25 -4.62 -3.75
CA ARG A 64 -18.07 -4.41 -5.20
C ARG A 64 -19.09 -3.44 -5.76
N LEU A 65 -20.33 -3.47 -5.28
CA LEU A 65 -21.33 -2.47 -5.64
C LEU A 65 -20.89 -1.07 -5.18
N LEU A 66 -20.42 -0.94 -3.94
CA LEU A 66 -19.95 0.35 -3.40
C LEU A 66 -18.79 0.92 -4.22
N VAL A 67 -17.78 0.11 -4.58
CA VAL A 67 -16.68 0.54 -5.47
C VAL A 67 -17.21 1.09 -6.79
N LYS A 68 -18.16 0.39 -7.42
CA LYS A 68 -18.79 0.86 -8.67
C LYS A 68 -19.53 2.17 -8.49
N VAL A 69 -20.22 2.37 -7.36
CA VAL A 69 -20.94 3.61 -7.09
C VAL A 69 -19.95 4.75 -6.84
N PHE A 70 -18.91 4.54 -6.04
CA PHE A 70 -17.86 5.54 -5.78
C PHE A 70 -17.19 6.02 -7.08
N GLN A 71 -16.85 5.10 -7.99
CA GLN A 71 -16.20 5.43 -9.26
C GLN A 71 -17.09 6.24 -10.23
N LYS A 72 -18.42 6.13 -10.10
CA LYS A 72 -19.37 6.92 -10.92
C LYS A 72 -19.53 8.35 -10.41
N LEU A 73 -19.03 8.68 -9.22
CA LEU A 73 -19.17 10.02 -8.65
C LEU A 73 -18.24 11.02 -9.35
N PRO A 74 -18.65 12.30 -9.47
CA PRO A 74 -17.82 13.34 -10.09
C PRO A 74 -16.52 13.59 -9.31
N SER A 75 -16.52 13.33 -8.00
CA SER A 75 -15.36 13.39 -7.12
C SER A 75 -15.23 12.06 -6.37
N PRO A 76 -14.47 11.09 -6.90
CA PRO A 76 -14.28 9.79 -6.26
C PRO A 76 -13.46 9.95 -4.98
N ASP A 77 -13.94 9.36 -3.89
CA ASP A 77 -13.16 9.23 -2.66
C ASP A 77 -12.22 8.02 -2.79
N TYR A 78 -11.01 8.28 -3.26
CA TYR A 78 -10.00 7.24 -3.50
C TYR A 78 -9.61 6.48 -2.21
N LEU A 79 -9.70 7.10 -1.04
CA LEU A 79 -9.41 6.43 0.22
C LEU A 79 -10.47 5.36 0.51
N SER A 80 -11.75 5.73 0.46
CA SER A 80 -12.86 4.79 0.66
C SER A 80 -12.88 3.68 -0.40
N ILE A 81 -12.52 3.98 -1.65
CA ILE A 81 -12.41 2.97 -2.71
C ILE A 81 -11.28 1.98 -2.39
N CYS A 82 -10.09 2.47 -2.05
CA CYS A 82 -8.95 1.62 -1.71
C CYS A 82 -9.24 0.74 -0.49
N GLN A 83 -9.92 1.27 0.54
CA GLN A 83 -10.38 0.48 1.69
C GLN A 83 -11.38 -0.62 1.28
N CYS A 84 -12.30 -0.34 0.35
CA CYS A 84 -13.19 -1.37 -0.17
C CYS A 84 -12.43 -2.45 -0.94
N LEU A 85 -11.48 -2.07 -1.80
CA LEU A 85 -10.66 -3.00 -2.59
C LEU A 85 -9.75 -3.87 -1.72
N MET A 86 -9.24 -3.29 -0.64
CA MET A 86 -8.51 -3.98 0.41
C MET A 86 -9.36 -5.11 1.02
N PHE A 87 -10.59 -4.82 1.45
CA PHE A 87 -11.50 -5.86 1.96
C PHE A 87 -11.95 -6.89 0.92
N LEU A 88 -11.86 -6.53 -0.36
CA LEU A 88 -12.12 -7.43 -1.49
C LEU A 88 -10.89 -8.29 -1.87
N ASP A 89 -9.71 -7.99 -1.34
CA ASP A 89 -8.42 -8.61 -1.69
C ASP A 89 -8.10 -8.44 -3.19
N GLU A 90 -8.37 -7.24 -3.73
CA GLU A 90 -8.16 -6.88 -5.15
C GLU A 90 -7.00 -5.88 -5.30
N PRO A 91 -5.72 -6.34 -5.30
CA PRO A 91 -4.55 -5.45 -5.36
C PRO A 91 -4.42 -4.71 -6.70
N GLU A 92 -4.98 -5.25 -7.78
CA GLU A 92 -4.98 -4.64 -9.11
C GLU A 92 -5.72 -3.29 -9.12
N GLY A 93 -6.87 -3.22 -8.45
CA GLY A 93 -7.67 -1.99 -8.38
C GLY A 93 -6.92 -0.89 -7.64
N VAL A 94 -6.27 -1.24 -6.53
CA VAL A 94 -5.48 -0.30 -5.72
C VAL A 94 -4.29 0.21 -6.53
N ALA A 95 -3.55 -0.69 -7.20
CA ALA A 95 -2.42 -0.31 -8.04
C ALA A 95 -2.83 0.65 -9.17
N SER A 96 -3.97 0.40 -9.83
CA SER A 96 -4.49 1.28 -10.89
C SER A 96 -4.86 2.67 -10.38
N ILE A 97 -5.45 2.77 -9.18
CA ILE A 97 -5.78 4.06 -8.56
C ILE A 97 -4.50 4.81 -8.20
N LEU A 98 -3.55 4.15 -7.54
CA LEU A 98 -2.28 4.75 -7.19
C LEU A 98 -1.52 5.22 -8.43
N GLU A 99 -1.48 4.42 -9.50
CA GLU A 99 -0.85 4.83 -10.75
C GLU A 99 -1.51 6.07 -11.36
N THR A 100 -2.84 6.12 -11.37
CA THR A 100 -3.60 7.27 -11.87
C THR A 100 -3.27 8.54 -11.07
N LEU A 101 -3.24 8.45 -9.74
CA LEU A 101 -2.93 9.57 -8.87
C LEU A 101 -1.47 10.03 -8.99
N LEU A 102 -0.53 9.10 -9.16
CA LEU A 102 0.90 9.41 -9.29
C LEU A 102 1.23 10.09 -10.62
N ARG A 103 0.55 9.70 -11.70
CA ARG A 103 0.69 10.28 -13.05
C ARG A 103 -0.05 11.61 -13.22
N SER A 104 -0.93 11.98 -12.29
CA SER A 104 -1.60 13.27 -12.32
C SER A 104 -0.58 14.41 -12.22
N GLU A 105 -0.80 15.48 -12.99
CA GLU A 105 0.02 16.70 -12.91
C GLU A 105 -0.17 17.43 -11.57
N ASN A 106 -1.33 17.23 -10.93
CA ASN A 106 -1.64 17.86 -9.65
C ASN A 106 -0.76 17.28 -8.53
N LYS A 107 -0.22 18.16 -7.68
CA LYS A 107 0.57 17.77 -6.51
C LYS A 107 -0.29 17.15 -5.42
N ASP A 108 -1.53 17.62 -5.27
CA ASP A 108 -2.43 17.12 -4.22
C ASP A 108 -2.81 15.66 -4.45
N ASP A 109 -2.99 15.25 -5.71
CA ASP A 109 -3.27 13.86 -6.07
C ASP A 109 -2.10 12.94 -5.73
N ALA A 110 -0.86 13.40 -5.96
CA ALA A 110 0.33 12.66 -5.59
C ALA A 110 0.48 12.54 -4.06
N LEU A 111 0.14 13.59 -3.31
CA LEU A 111 0.12 13.54 -1.84
C LEU A 111 -0.98 12.58 -1.34
N LEU A 112 -2.16 12.59 -1.96
CA LEU A 112 -3.23 11.66 -1.66
C LEU A 112 -2.80 10.21 -1.89
N ALA A 113 -2.07 9.92 -2.98
CA ALA A 113 -1.51 8.60 -3.23
C ALA A 113 -0.55 8.14 -2.11
N LEU A 114 0.30 9.04 -1.62
CA LEU A 114 1.20 8.75 -0.50
C LEU A 114 0.42 8.52 0.81
N GLN A 115 -0.62 9.31 1.06
CA GLN A 115 -1.49 9.13 2.22
C GLN A 115 -2.20 7.77 2.19
N ILE A 116 -2.75 7.38 1.04
CA ILE A 116 -3.35 6.05 0.84
C ILE A 116 -2.30 4.96 1.06
N ALA A 117 -1.07 5.13 0.57
CA ALA A 117 -0.01 4.14 0.78
C ALA A 117 0.33 3.95 2.27
N PHE A 118 0.39 5.02 3.06
CA PHE A 118 0.59 4.91 4.51
C PHE A 118 -0.59 4.24 5.21
N ASP A 119 -1.84 4.60 4.86
CA ASP A 119 -3.04 3.95 5.40
C ASP A 119 -3.07 2.45 5.10
N LEU A 120 -2.66 2.05 3.89
CA LEU A 120 -2.53 0.64 3.51
C LEU A 120 -1.46 -0.09 4.34
N VAL A 121 -0.31 0.53 4.59
CA VAL A 121 0.76 -0.08 5.40
C VAL A 121 0.31 -0.32 6.85
N GLU A 122 -0.54 0.55 7.39
CA GLU A 122 -1.08 0.40 8.74
C GLU A 122 -2.17 -0.67 8.84
N ASN A 123 -2.94 -0.89 7.78
CA ASN A 123 -4.15 -1.72 7.82
C ASN A 123 -4.03 -3.09 7.13
N GLU A 124 -3.01 -3.32 6.28
CA GLU A 124 -2.89 -4.55 5.47
C GLU A 124 -1.68 -5.43 5.75
N HIS A 125 -1.78 -6.67 5.26
CA HIS A 125 -0.68 -7.61 5.31
C HIS A 125 0.38 -7.32 4.24
N GLN A 126 1.65 -7.52 4.60
CA GLN A 126 2.79 -7.27 3.72
C GLN A 126 2.69 -8.00 2.36
N ALA A 127 2.11 -9.19 2.30
CA ALA A 127 1.92 -9.91 1.05
C ALA A 127 1.02 -9.15 0.05
N PHE A 128 -0.04 -8.50 0.53
CA PHE A 128 -0.91 -7.66 -0.30
C PHE A 128 -0.17 -6.40 -0.77
N LEU A 129 0.58 -5.74 0.13
CA LEU A 129 1.32 -4.52 -0.18
C LEU A 129 2.43 -4.74 -1.24
N LEU A 130 3.17 -5.85 -1.12
CA LEU A 130 4.17 -6.24 -2.12
C LEU A 130 3.52 -6.53 -3.47
N ASN A 131 2.34 -7.18 -3.46
CA ASN A 131 1.55 -7.42 -4.66
C ASN A 131 1.10 -6.11 -5.34
N VAL A 132 0.65 -5.11 -4.58
CA VAL A 132 0.31 -3.78 -5.11
C VAL A 132 1.56 -3.11 -5.67
N ARG A 133 2.67 -3.13 -4.93
CA ARG A 133 3.96 -2.53 -5.33
C ARG A 133 4.48 -3.08 -6.65
N ASP A 134 4.43 -4.40 -6.82
CA ASP A 134 4.98 -5.09 -7.99
C ASP A 134 4.13 -4.87 -9.25
N ARG A 135 2.85 -4.52 -9.09
CA ARG A 135 1.92 -4.16 -10.17
C ARG A 135 2.06 -2.71 -10.63
N LEU A 136 2.74 -1.84 -9.88
CA LEU A 136 2.98 -0.46 -10.31
C LEU A 136 3.99 -0.43 -11.46
N ALA A 137 3.54 0.08 -12.62
CA ALA A 137 4.34 0.15 -13.83
C ALA A 137 5.68 0.86 -13.60
N LEU A 138 6.75 0.30 -14.17
CA LEU A 138 8.00 1.03 -14.27
C LEU A 138 7.81 2.25 -15.21
N PRO A 139 8.56 3.34 -14.99
CA PRO A 139 8.59 4.47 -15.92
C PRO A 139 8.90 3.95 -17.32
N LYS A 140 8.21 4.46 -18.35
CA LYS A 140 8.40 3.97 -19.72
C LYS A 140 9.78 4.42 -20.21
N SER A 141 10.78 3.55 -20.11
CA SER A 141 11.92 3.62 -21.03
C SER A 141 11.45 3.12 -22.38
N GLN A 142 11.50 3.94 -23.44
CA GLN A 142 11.30 3.43 -24.79
C GLN A 142 12.33 2.31 -25.06
N PRO A 143 11.92 1.12 -25.49
CA PRO A 143 12.79 0.23 -26.25
C PRO A 143 12.77 0.71 -27.70
N SER A 144 13.95 1.01 -28.23
CA SER A 144 14.21 1.03 -29.67
C SER A 144 13.65 -0.24 -30.32
N GLU A 145 13.14 -0.08 -31.54
CA GLU A 145 12.65 -1.18 -32.39
C GLU A 145 13.53 -2.43 -32.30
N PRO A 146 12.96 -3.64 -32.17
CA PRO A 146 13.73 -4.86 -32.34
C PRO A 146 14.08 -5.00 -33.82
N VAL A 147 15.33 -4.68 -34.17
CA VAL A 147 15.89 -5.11 -35.45
C VAL A 147 16.06 -6.63 -35.40
N GLU A 148 15.30 -7.32 -36.24
CA GLU A 148 15.36 -8.76 -36.47
C GLU A 148 16.80 -9.25 -36.71
N PRO A 149 17.17 -10.44 -36.19
CA PRO A 149 18.36 -11.14 -36.63
C PRO A 149 18.05 -11.89 -37.94
N THR A 150 18.76 -11.57 -39.02
CA THR A 150 18.88 -12.48 -40.16
C THR A 150 20.34 -12.87 -40.42
N PRO A 151 20.56 -14.08 -40.96
CA PRO A 151 21.74 -14.90 -40.68
C PRO A 151 22.74 -14.99 -41.85
N SER A 152 23.82 -15.77 -41.64
CA SER A 152 24.77 -16.37 -42.62
C SER A 152 25.77 -15.39 -43.27
N ASP A 153 27.07 -15.68 -43.45
CA ASP A 153 27.80 -16.94 -43.64
C ASP A 153 29.31 -16.79 -43.31
N ALA A 154 29.93 -17.95 -43.02
CA ALA A 154 31.31 -18.45 -43.27
C ALA A 154 32.51 -17.45 -43.35
N ASP A 155 33.70 -17.72 -42.82
CA ASP A 155 34.51 -18.93 -42.93
C ASP A 155 35.78 -18.83 -42.05
N SER A 156 36.27 -19.99 -41.56
CA SER A 156 37.67 -20.38 -41.26
C SER A 156 38.57 -19.49 -40.36
N THR A 157 39.34 -19.97 -39.36
CA THR A 157 40.16 -21.18 -39.24
C THR A 157 40.62 -21.43 -37.79
N GLN A 158 40.88 -22.71 -37.51
CA GLN A 158 41.53 -23.40 -36.38
C GLN A 158 42.70 -22.68 -35.65
N ASN A 159 42.80 -22.84 -34.32
CA ASN A 159 43.89 -23.63 -33.71
C ASN A 159 43.69 -23.92 -32.20
N ALA A 160 44.22 -25.07 -31.76
CA ALA A 160 44.12 -25.65 -30.42
C ALA A 160 45.31 -25.30 -29.51
N GLY A 161 45.13 -25.34 -28.17
CA GLY A 161 46.27 -25.45 -27.23
C GLY A 161 46.10 -24.89 -25.80
N VAL A 162 45.48 -25.67 -24.91
CA VAL A 162 45.95 -26.16 -23.59
C VAL A 162 46.87 -25.28 -22.66
N ASN A 163 46.45 -25.22 -21.38
CA ASN A 163 47.18 -25.09 -20.08
C ASN A 163 47.61 -23.73 -19.48
N GLY A 164 47.08 -23.47 -18.27
CA GLY A 164 47.88 -23.20 -17.05
C GLY A 164 48.21 -21.75 -16.67
N PRO A 165 48.45 -21.45 -15.37
CA PRO A 165 47.98 -20.23 -14.70
C PRO A 165 49.06 -19.17 -14.37
N ASP A 166 48.60 -18.10 -13.72
CA ASP A 166 49.31 -16.99 -13.06
C ASP A 166 49.82 -15.83 -13.95
N ASP A 167 49.16 -14.68 -13.87
CA ASP A 167 49.70 -13.52 -13.13
C ASP A 167 48.73 -12.32 -13.16
N VAL A 168 48.54 -11.72 -11.99
CA VAL A 168 47.76 -10.49 -11.75
C VAL A 168 48.57 -9.28 -12.22
N PRO A 169 47.97 -8.26 -12.85
CA PRO A 169 48.07 -6.95 -12.20
C PRO A 169 46.79 -6.11 -12.25
N MET A 170 46.59 -5.41 -11.13
CA MET A 170 45.62 -4.35 -10.88
C MET A 170 45.59 -3.29 -11.99
N THR A 171 44.40 -2.90 -12.42
CA THR A 171 44.18 -1.57 -13.03
C THR A 171 42.83 -1.02 -12.54
N GLU A 172 42.92 0.15 -11.93
CA GLU A 172 41.79 1.01 -11.57
C GLU A 172 40.99 1.36 -12.82
N GLY A 173 39.67 1.17 -12.73
CA GLY A 173 38.73 1.54 -13.77
C GLY A 173 37.41 1.89 -13.11
N GLU A 174 37.27 3.17 -12.76
CA GLU A 174 36.00 3.81 -12.45
C GLU A 174 34.99 3.50 -13.57
N SER A 175 34.16 2.48 -13.38
CA SER A 175 32.94 2.33 -14.16
C SER A 175 31.90 3.24 -13.53
N ALA A 176 31.93 4.50 -13.96
CA ALA A 176 30.80 5.40 -13.89
C ALA A 176 29.62 4.72 -14.58
N SER A 177 28.72 4.13 -13.79
CA SER A 177 27.40 3.71 -14.24
C SER A 177 26.71 4.94 -14.82
N ALA A 178 26.71 5.03 -16.16
CA ALA A 178 26.00 6.05 -16.90
C ALA A 178 24.52 5.97 -16.52
N VAL A 179 24.10 6.94 -15.71
CA VAL A 179 22.71 7.18 -15.35
C VAL A 179 22.00 7.58 -16.65
N ASN A 180 21.24 6.65 -17.23
CA ASN A 180 20.31 6.96 -18.30
C ASN A 180 19.20 7.85 -17.72
N VAL A 181 19.32 9.15 -17.99
CA VAL A 181 18.34 10.18 -17.64
C VAL A 181 17.13 10.04 -18.57
N PRO A 182 15.89 9.86 -18.08
CA PRO A 182 14.70 9.88 -18.93
C PRO A 182 14.43 11.33 -19.40
N GLU A 183 14.37 11.63 -20.69
CA GLU A 183 14.27 13.02 -21.21
C GLU A 183 12.85 13.63 -21.29
N ASP A 184 11.89 13.21 -20.45
CA ASP A 184 10.62 13.92 -20.24
C ASP A 184 10.48 14.37 -18.77
N PRO A 185 10.29 15.68 -18.48
CA PRO A 185 10.05 16.18 -17.12
C PRO A 185 8.94 15.42 -16.38
N SER A 186 7.89 14.99 -17.08
CA SER A 186 6.74 14.29 -16.48
C SER A 186 7.11 12.87 -16.02
N GLU A 187 7.84 12.11 -16.84
CA GLU A 187 8.29 10.75 -16.48
C GLU A 187 9.35 10.77 -15.37
N LYS A 188 10.22 11.79 -15.31
CA LYS A 188 11.13 11.97 -14.17
C LYS A 188 10.38 12.19 -12.86
N LEU A 189 9.37 13.05 -12.86
CA LEU A 189 8.54 13.32 -11.68
C LEU A 189 7.77 12.08 -11.26
N TYR A 190 7.21 11.33 -12.21
CA TYR A 190 6.56 10.05 -11.94
C TYR A 190 7.54 9.05 -11.33
N ALA A 191 8.74 8.90 -11.88
CA ALA A 191 9.77 7.99 -11.36
C ALA A 191 10.17 8.34 -9.91
N GLU A 192 10.31 9.63 -9.58
CA GLU A 192 10.60 10.06 -8.20
C GLU A 192 9.46 9.71 -7.25
N ARG A 193 8.21 10.01 -7.63
CA ARG A 193 7.02 9.69 -6.82
C ARG A 193 6.84 8.18 -6.67
N LEU A 194 7.11 7.42 -7.72
CA LEU A 194 7.07 5.96 -7.73
C LEU A 194 8.10 5.35 -6.78
N ASN A 195 9.33 5.87 -6.75
CA ASN A 195 10.34 5.40 -5.80
C ASN A 195 9.90 5.64 -4.35
N LYS A 196 9.31 6.81 -4.05
CA LYS A 196 8.76 7.11 -2.73
C LYS A 196 7.64 6.15 -2.34
N ILE A 197 6.66 5.94 -3.21
CA ILE A 197 5.53 5.05 -2.89
C ILE A 197 5.98 3.59 -2.75
N LYS A 198 6.93 3.12 -3.57
CA LYS A 198 7.50 1.76 -3.44
C LYS A 198 8.24 1.57 -2.13
N GLY A 199 8.94 2.61 -1.65
CA GLY A 199 9.58 2.61 -0.34
C GLY A 199 8.60 2.66 0.84
N ILE A 200 7.40 3.26 0.65
CA ILE A 200 6.34 3.23 1.66
C ILE A 200 5.69 1.85 1.69
N LEU A 201 5.27 1.33 0.53
CA LEU A 201 4.63 0.01 0.39
C LEU A 201 5.55 -1.16 0.75
N SER A 202 6.87 -0.98 0.78
CA SER A 202 7.79 -1.97 1.35
C SER A 202 7.73 -2.05 2.87
N GLY A 203 7.16 -1.05 3.54
CA GLY A 203 7.11 -0.91 5.00
C GLY A 203 8.40 -0.35 5.61
N GLU A 204 9.51 -0.36 4.88
CA GLU A 204 10.81 0.10 5.39
C GLU A 204 10.79 1.57 5.80
N THR A 205 10.13 2.42 5.00
CA THR A 205 10.02 3.86 5.30
C THR A 205 9.25 4.09 6.60
N SER A 206 8.13 3.38 6.81
CA SER A 206 7.33 3.48 8.03
C SER A 206 8.14 3.06 9.25
N ILE A 207 8.85 1.92 9.16
CA ILE A 207 9.73 1.43 10.23
C ILE A 207 10.82 2.45 10.56
N GLN A 208 11.49 3.02 9.56
CA GLN A 208 12.55 4.01 9.76
C GLN A 208 12.03 5.27 10.46
N LEU A 209 10.85 5.77 10.04
CA LEU A 209 10.22 6.94 10.66
C LEU A 209 9.84 6.65 12.12
N THR A 210 9.23 5.49 12.41
CA THR A 210 8.89 5.08 13.77
C THR A 210 10.15 4.94 14.63
N LEU A 211 11.22 4.33 14.09
CA LEU A 211 12.49 4.17 14.79
C LEU A 211 13.11 5.54 15.12
N GLN A 212 13.16 6.44 14.15
CA GLN A 212 13.66 7.81 14.37
C GLN A 212 12.85 8.54 15.44
N PHE A 213 11.53 8.39 15.43
CA PHE A 213 10.66 8.96 16.46
C PHE A 213 10.98 8.38 17.84
N LEU A 214 11.03 7.05 17.97
CA LEU A 214 11.30 6.36 19.25
C LEU A 214 12.68 6.73 19.82
N TYR A 215 13.73 6.81 18.99
CA TYR A 215 15.05 7.25 19.43
C TYR A 215 15.07 8.72 19.87
N SER A 216 14.51 9.62 19.07
CA SER A 216 14.55 11.07 19.35
C SER A 216 13.66 11.47 20.54
N HIS A 217 12.61 10.71 20.81
CA HIS A 217 11.62 11.00 21.86
C HIS A 217 11.66 10.01 23.03
N ASN A 218 12.77 9.29 23.23
CA ASN A 218 12.91 8.41 24.39
C ASN A 218 13.02 9.23 25.69
N LYS A 219 11.97 9.17 26.52
CA LYS A 219 11.87 9.86 27.82
C LYS A 219 11.96 8.88 29.00
N SER A 220 12.62 7.74 28.82
CA SER A 220 12.77 6.74 29.88
C SER A 220 13.56 7.29 31.07
N ASP A 221 13.00 7.16 32.27
CA ASP A 221 13.64 7.61 33.51
C ASP A 221 14.54 6.50 34.07
N LEU A 222 15.85 6.70 33.96
CA LEU A 222 16.85 5.77 34.45
C LEU A 222 16.85 5.65 35.99
N LEU A 223 16.26 6.60 36.72
CA LEU A 223 16.15 6.53 38.18
C LEU A 223 15.19 5.42 38.62
N ILE A 224 14.09 5.21 37.88
CA ILE A 224 13.15 4.12 38.13
C ILE A 224 13.88 2.78 37.98
N LEU A 225 14.66 2.62 36.91
CA LEU A 225 15.42 1.40 36.66
C LEU A 225 16.49 1.14 37.74
N LYS A 226 17.19 2.18 38.19
CA LYS A 226 18.16 2.09 39.29
C LYS A 226 17.49 1.65 40.60
N THR A 227 16.33 2.20 40.90
CA THR A 227 15.56 1.87 42.11
C THR A 227 15.11 0.41 42.07
N ILE A 228 14.56 -0.06 40.95
CA ILE A 228 14.17 -1.46 40.76
C ILE A 228 15.39 -2.39 40.89
N LYS A 229 16.52 -2.02 40.28
CA LYS A 229 17.75 -2.82 40.36
C LYS A 229 18.29 -2.92 41.79
N GLN A 230 18.16 -1.86 42.60
CA GLN A 230 18.62 -1.84 44.00
C GLN A 230 17.70 -2.61 44.94
N SER A 231 16.40 -2.70 44.64
CA SER A 231 15.42 -3.41 45.46
C SER A 231 15.37 -4.92 45.20
N VAL A 232 15.94 -5.39 44.08
CA VAL A 232 15.96 -6.81 43.70
C VAL A 232 17.22 -7.51 44.21
N GLU A 233 17.04 -8.56 45.01
CA GLU A 233 18.13 -9.43 45.44
C GLU A 233 18.66 -10.29 44.28
N MET A 234 19.99 -10.39 44.15
CA MET A 234 20.66 -11.14 43.06
C MET A 234 20.30 -12.63 42.99
N ARG A 235 19.72 -13.20 44.05
CA ARG A 235 19.34 -14.62 44.13
C ARG A 235 17.95 -14.91 43.57
N ASN A 236 17.13 -13.87 43.31
CA ASN A 236 15.78 -14.03 42.78
C ASN A 236 15.77 -13.93 41.24
N SER A 237 15.80 -15.08 40.58
CA SER A 237 15.84 -15.21 39.11
C SER A 237 14.63 -14.61 38.40
N VAL A 238 13.46 -14.64 39.03
CA VAL A 238 12.21 -14.07 38.49
C VAL A 238 12.30 -12.55 38.46
N CYS A 239 12.72 -11.93 39.57
CA CYS A 239 12.87 -10.48 39.64
C CYS A 239 14.00 -9.96 38.76
N HIS A 240 15.05 -10.75 38.54
CA HIS A 240 16.09 -10.40 37.58
C HIS A 240 15.53 -10.36 36.14
N SER A 241 14.77 -11.38 35.75
CA SER A 241 14.11 -11.44 34.44
C SER A 241 13.12 -10.29 34.25
N ALA A 242 12.32 -9.99 35.28
CA ALA A 242 11.38 -8.87 35.27
C ALA A 242 12.09 -7.52 35.07
N THR A 243 13.24 -7.31 35.72
CA THR A 243 14.05 -6.10 35.53
C THR A 243 14.57 -5.96 34.09
N ILE A 244 15.00 -7.07 33.47
CA ILE A 244 15.46 -7.07 32.07
C ILE A 244 14.29 -6.74 31.12
N TYR A 245 13.12 -7.38 31.31
CA TYR A 245 11.94 -7.08 30.49
C TYR A 245 11.47 -5.63 30.66
N ALA A 246 11.47 -5.11 31.89
CA ALA A 246 11.12 -3.73 32.14
C ALA A 246 12.06 -2.77 31.38
N ASN A 247 13.37 -3.03 31.42
CA ASN A 247 14.34 -2.27 30.63
C ASN A 247 14.10 -2.39 29.12
N ALA A 248 13.86 -3.60 28.62
CA ALA A 248 13.61 -3.84 27.20
C ALA A 248 12.36 -3.13 26.68
N ILE A 249 11.29 -3.08 27.48
CA ILE A 249 10.04 -2.39 27.12
C ILE A 249 10.23 -0.86 27.17
N MET A 250 10.93 -0.33 28.19
CA MET A 250 11.21 1.11 28.29
C MET A 250 12.04 1.62 27.11
N HIS A 251 12.95 0.80 26.61
CA HIS A 251 13.84 1.12 25.50
C HIS A 251 13.46 0.43 24.18
N ALA A 252 12.19 0.06 24.00
CA ALA A 252 11.72 -0.53 22.76
C ALA A 252 11.72 0.52 21.62
N GLY A 253 12.33 0.15 20.49
CA GLY A 253 12.62 1.04 19.36
C GLY A 253 13.99 0.73 18.80
#